data_AF-D9XI61-F1
#
_entry.id   AF-D9XI61-F1
#
_cell.length_a   1.000
_cell.length_b   1.000
_cell.length_c   1.000
_cell.angle_alpha   90.00
_cell.angle_beta   90.00
_cell.angle_gamma   90.00
#
_symmetry.space_group_name_H-M   'P 1'
#
loop_
_entity.id
_entity.type
_entity.pdbx_description
1 polymer ?
#
loop_
_entity_poly.entity_id
_entity_poly.type
_entity_poly.pdbx_seq_one_letter_code
_entity_poly.pdbx_strand_id
1 'polypeptide(L)'
;MEAAVARRPLPRILSNGGAQLARSRELARTAADSATDVLHPLITITRGLRRLAAAGRRRWTETPKEKRGALLFLMASVILVVALAPYGPLLAAITLMAAAAWQGREGAAVVPEGPDESQTQRLESLYEALVPYFSTTETLSRCTRHAARWDSLPLTRRRRSDLATWWWRYPAYFADGEAEARAKVEHLLAAKSGRGREYHFTWDEEGNQLTVDVLSPLAVDIVAQPFVTAPGEIVLGFTDPTRVRRTLPLTCGEQRRDAPPVVWRTGLRSTEPHLLALGLPGSGTSSLLRSIALQALRHGDVVIVDGGGTGEYACLTGRDGVLAVECGLAGVLASLEWAAHETERRLIAANRAHQAGHPPPDDTRRPLWILLDRPTAFTHLAAADDREDPQSLLQVPLRHGRPVNVTVVVADQLDCMEMLSEPVRHHTRARVVLGPATGEQCESVLGAPPHTTPVDEVPPGRGYARLGTGPVHRLQVPATPHPYDDATTEAHRQAVLDLLPPRTAPADGETVPAPAEGEPEPVPEPAEAEPVPVLTKPAPAER
;
A
#
# COMPACT_ATOMS: atom_id res chain seq x y z
N MET A 1 -0.38 23.88 -51.07
CA MET A 1 0.73 23.57 -52.01
C MET A 1 1.38 22.31 -51.52
N GLU A 2 0.81 21.15 -51.89
CA GLU A 2 1.18 20.37 -53.10
C GLU A 2 2.55 19.69 -52.90
N ALA A 3 2.64 18.40 -52.54
CA ALA A 3 2.20 17.15 -53.18
C ALA A 3 3.21 16.57 -54.20
N ALA A 4 3.14 15.24 -54.34
CA ALA A 4 3.82 14.31 -55.26
C ALA A 4 5.18 13.75 -54.76
N VAL A 5 5.33 12.48 -54.32
CA VAL A 5 5.00 11.14 -54.88
C VAL A 5 5.81 10.78 -56.13
N ALA A 6 6.64 9.72 -56.04
CA ALA A 6 6.65 8.51 -56.91
C ALA A 6 8.03 7.81 -56.92
N ARG A 7 8.15 6.57 -56.42
CA ARG A 7 8.10 5.24 -57.12
C ARG A 7 9.48 4.68 -57.54
N ARG A 8 9.80 3.48 -57.01
CA ARG A 8 10.83 2.53 -57.46
C ARG A 8 10.61 2.11 -58.92
N PRO A 9 11.66 1.60 -59.61
CA PRO A 9 11.68 0.14 -59.85
C PRO A 9 13.09 -0.52 -59.81
N LEU A 10 13.10 -1.84 -59.58
CA LEU A 10 14.20 -2.79 -59.90
C LEU A 10 14.25 -3.02 -61.43
N PRO A 11 15.36 -3.55 -62.00
CA PRO A 11 15.37 -5.00 -62.26
C PRO A 11 16.74 -5.73 -62.19
N ARG A 12 16.58 -7.06 -62.23
CA ARG A 12 17.50 -8.21 -62.22
C ARG A 12 18.56 -8.27 -63.35
N ILE A 13 19.74 -8.76 -62.95
CA ILE A 13 20.48 -9.98 -63.40
C ILE A 13 20.37 -10.44 -64.87
N LEU A 14 21.53 -10.59 -65.53
CA LEU A 14 22.11 -11.80 -66.21
C LEU A 14 23.48 -11.36 -66.78
N SER A 15 24.65 -11.89 -66.39
CA SER A 15 25.29 -13.17 -66.75
C SER A 15 26.64 -12.91 -67.47
N ASN A 16 27.74 -13.37 -66.85
CA ASN A 16 29.04 -13.91 -67.36
C ASN A 16 29.42 -13.70 -68.85
N GLY A 17 30.67 -13.47 -69.26
CA GLY A 17 31.99 -13.53 -68.62
C GLY A 17 33.07 -13.62 -69.72
N GLY A 18 34.32 -13.24 -69.40
CA GLY A 18 35.52 -13.63 -70.16
C GLY A 18 36.20 -12.60 -71.08
N ALA A 19 37.06 -11.73 -70.52
CA ALA A 19 38.17 -11.10 -71.27
C ALA A 19 39.31 -10.68 -70.32
N GLN A 20 39.81 -11.63 -69.55
CA GLN A 20 40.84 -11.46 -68.51
C GLN A 20 42.28 -11.62 -69.06
N LEU A 21 42.52 -11.48 -70.37
CA LEU A 21 43.81 -11.88 -70.99
C LEU A 21 44.57 -10.78 -71.75
N ALA A 22 44.08 -9.53 -71.82
CA ALA A 22 44.75 -8.49 -72.62
C ALA A 22 45.49 -7.41 -71.80
N ARG A 23 45.34 -7.34 -70.46
CA ARG A 23 45.87 -6.22 -69.66
C ARG A 23 47.13 -6.54 -68.82
N SER A 24 47.68 -7.74 -68.94
CA SER A 24 48.83 -8.20 -68.14
C SER A 24 50.22 -7.89 -68.72
N ARG A 25 50.31 -7.23 -69.88
CA ARG A 25 51.59 -7.06 -70.61
C ARG A 25 52.17 -5.65 -70.61
N GLU A 26 51.42 -4.66 -70.13
CA GLU A 26 51.85 -3.24 -70.17
C GLU A 26 52.39 -2.73 -68.82
N LEU A 27 52.12 -3.44 -67.72
CA LEU A 27 52.61 -3.13 -66.37
C LEU A 27 54.06 -3.61 -66.09
N ALA A 28 54.72 -4.25 -67.06
CA ALA A 28 56.05 -4.85 -66.86
C ALA A 28 57.23 -3.95 -67.28
N ARG A 29 56.99 -2.74 -67.81
CA ARG A 29 58.08 -1.84 -68.28
C ARG A 29 58.34 -0.62 -67.41
N THR A 30 57.52 -0.33 -66.41
CA THR A 30 57.69 0.83 -65.49
C THR A 30 58.29 0.49 -64.13
N ALA A 31 58.81 -0.74 -63.96
CA ALA A 31 59.38 -1.23 -62.70
C ALA A 31 60.92 -1.24 -62.63
N ALA A 32 61.63 -0.70 -63.63
CA ALA A 32 63.10 -0.83 -63.71
C ALA A 32 63.90 0.40 -63.25
N ASP A 33 63.31 1.61 -63.21
CA ASP A 33 64.08 2.85 -62.93
C ASP A 33 63.83 3.46 -61.52
N SER A 34 62.93 2.90 -60.70
CA SER A 34 62.67 3.34 -59.31
C SER A 34 63.36 2.49 -58.23
N ALA A 35 64.22 1.54 -58.64
CA ALA A 35 64.80 0.54 -57.74
C ALA A 35 66.14 0.95 -57.10
N THR A 36 66.77 2.04 -57.54
CA THR A 36 68.17 2.35 -57.13
C THR A 36 68.26 3.34 -55.96
N ASP A 37 67.25 4.19 -55.70
CA ASP A 37 67.26 5.17 -54.60
C ASP A 37 66.55 4.72 -53.31
N VAL A 38 65.72 3.67 -53.37
CA VAL A 38 65.04 3.09 -52.17
C VAL A 38 65.95 2.13 -51.40
N LEU A 39 67.02 1.63 -52.02
CA LEU A 39 67.93 0.67 -51.41
C LEU A 39 68.99 1.31 -50.52
N HIS A 40 69.26 2.61 -50.65
CA HIS A 40 70.35 3.23 -49.89
C HIS A 40 70.11 3.26 -48.36
N PRO A 41 68.89 3.58 -47.87
CA PRO A 41 68.52 3.46 -46.45
C PRO A 41 68.52 2.01 -45.97
N LEU A 42 68.11 1.06 -46.81
CA LEU A 42 68.15 -0.37 -46.49
C LEU A 42 69.58 -0.88 -46.38
N ILE A 43 70.51 -0.37 -47.20
CA ILE A 43 71.94 -0.71 -47.14
C ILE A 43 72.60 -0.13 -45.87
N THR A 44 72.24 1.08 -45.43
CA THR A 44 72.73 1.64 -44.15
C THR A 44 72.15 0.92 -42.95
N ILE A 45 70.85 0.60 -42.96
CA ILE A 45 70.20 -0.19 -41.89
C ILE A 45 70.80 -1.59 -41.82
N THR A 46 70.99 -2.29 -42.95
CA THR A 46 71.62 -3.62 -42.97
C THR A 46 73.09 -3.59 -42.55
N ARG A 47 73.85 -2.52 -42.85
CA ARG A 47 75.21 -2.33 -42.30
C ARG A 47 75.19 -2.11 -40.79
N GLY A 48 74.25 -1.33 -40.27
CA GLY A 48 74.06 -1.13 -38.82
C GLY A 48 73.68 -2.43 -38.10
N LEU A 49 72.74 -3.18 -38.67
CA LEU A 49 72.29 -4.47 -38.16
C LEU A 49 73.42 -5.52 -38.20
N ARG A 50 74.25 -5.52 -39.25
CA ARG A 50 75.40 -6.43 -39.36
C ARG A 50 76.50 -6.11 -38.34
N ARG A 51 76.72 -4.83 -38.01
CA ARG A 51 77.65 -4.41 -36.94
C ARG A 51 77.12 -4.78 -35.55
N LEU A 52 75.83 -4.61 -35.29
CA LEU A 52 75.19 -5.02 -34.03
C LEU A 52 75.13 -6.55 -33.89
N ALA A 53 74.87 -7.30 -34.97
CA ALA A 53 74.91 -8.76 -34.98
C ALA A 53 76.33 -9.29 -34.78
N ALA A 54 77.36 -8.61 -35.30
CA ALA A 54 78.76 -8.97 -35.05
C ALA A 54 79.19 -8.67 -33.60
N ALA A 55 78.76 -7.53 -33.04
CA ALA A 55 78.99 -7.18 -31.63
C ALA A 55 78.23 -8.14 -30.67
N GLY A 56 77.00 -8.51 -31.04
CA GLY A 56 76.18 -9.50 -30.32
C GLY A 56 76.78 -10.91 -30.38
N ARG A 57 77.30 -11.35 -31.53
CA ARG A 57 78.01 -12.64 -31.63
C ARG A 57 79.28 -12.67 -30.81
N ARG A 58 80.10 -11.59 -30.82
CA ARG A 58 81.32 -11.52 -30.00
C ARG A 58 81.02 -11.58 -28.51
N ARG A 59 80.05 -10.79 -28.04
CA ARG A 59 79.58 -10.85 -26.64
C ARG A 59 79.02 -12.23 -26.30
N TRP A 60 78.25 -12.86 -27.20
CA TRP A 60 77.69 -14.20 -27.00
C TRP A 60 78.76 -15.30 -26.91
N THR A 61 79.83 -15.21 -27.71
CA THR A 61 80.96 -16.15 -27.64
C THR A 61 81.78 -15.97 -26.36
N GLU A 62 81.90 -14.74 -25.86
CA GLU A 62 82.60 -14.40 -24.62
C GLU A 62 81.76 -14.68 -23.35
N THR A 63 80.45 -14.94 -23.47
CA THR A 63 79.59 -15.22 -22.31
C THR A 63 79.72 -16.69 -21.88
N PRO A 64 80.02 -16.99 -20.59
CA PRO A 64 80.10 -18.36 -20.05
C PRO A 64 78.81 -19.14 -20.29
N LYS A 65 78.90 -20.44 -20.63
CA LYS A 65 77.75 -21.30 -20.99
C LYS A 65 76.62 -21.29 -19.94
N GLU A 66 76.96 -21.13 -18.66
CA GLU A 66 76.00 -21.11 -17.54
C GLU A 66 75.11 -19.85 -17.50
N LYS A 67 75.55 -18.72 -18.08
CA LYS A 67 74.78 -17.45 -18.04
C LYS A 67 73.94 -17.19 -19.31
N ARG A 68 74.01 -18.08 -20.31
CA ARG A 68 73.29 -17.93 -21.59
C ARG A 68 71.79 -18.18 -21.45
N GLY A 69 71.39 -19.07 -20.55
CA GLY A 69 69.97 -19.35 -20.26
C GLY A 69 69.27 -18.16 -19.62
N ALA A 70 69.89 -17.53 -18.62
CA ALA A 70 69.34 -16.34 -17.96
C ALA A 70 69.18 -15.14 -18.93
N LEU A 71 70.12 -14.96 -19.86
CA LEU A 71 70.05 -13.88 -20.85
C LEU A 71 68.92 -14.11 -21.87
N LEU A 72 68.72 -15.36 -22.32
CA LEU A 72 67.61 -15.71 -23.22
C LEU A 72 66.27 -15.57 -22.52
N PHE A 73 66.18 -15.97 -21.25
CA PHE A 73 64.97 -15.81 -20.46
C PHE A 73 64.61 -14.32 -20.30
N LEU A 74 65.59 -13.48 -19.96
CA LEU A 74 65.37 -12.03 -19.82
C LEU A 74 64.93 -11.38 -21.14
N MET A 75 65.54 -11.75 -22.27
CA MET A 75 65.10 -11.31 -23.60
C MET A 75 63.66 -11.76 -23.92
N ALA A 76 63.32 -13.01 -23.62
CA ALA A 76 61.96 -13.53 -23.81
C ALA A 76 60.95 -12.80 -22.90
N SER A 77 61.32 -12.49 -21.65
CA SER A 77 60.48 -11.73 -20.72
C SER A 77 60.24 -10.29 -21.21
N VAL A 78 61.26 -9.60 -21.72
CA VAL A 78 61.11 -8.24 -22.27
C VAL A 78 60.19 -8.26 -23.50
N ILE A 79 60.34 -9.25 -24.39
CA ILE A 79 59.46 -9.43 -25.55
C ILE A 79 58.02 -9.71 -25.11
N LEU A 80 57.83 -10.55 -24.09
CA LEU A 80 56.51 -10.88 -23.55
C LEU A 80 55.82 -9.65 -22.93
N VAL A 81 56.56 -8.82 -22.18
CA VAL A 81 56.03 -7.58 -21.58
C VAL A 81 55.62 -6.59 -22.66
N VAL A 82 56.44 -6.39 -23.70
CA VAL A 82 56.11 -5.51 -24.83
C VAL A 82 54.93 -6.05 -25.64
N ALA A 83 54.81 -7.37 -25.79
CA ALA A 83 53.70 -8.02 -26.49
C ALA A 83 52.37 -7.96 -25.72
N LEU A 84 52.38 -8.00 -24.38
CA LEU A 84 51.18 -7.91 -23.55
C LEU A 84 50.77 -6.46 -23.21
N ALA A 85 51.68 -5.49 -23.28
CA ALA A 85 51.39 -4.07 -23.03
C ALA A 85 50.17 -3.50 -23.79
N PRO A 86 49.94 -3.78 -25.10
CA PRO A 86 48.76 -3.28 -25.80
C PRO A 86 47.45 -3.98 -25.41
N TYR A 87 47.50 -5.14 -24.76
CA TYR A 87 46.31 -5.93 -24.38
C TYR A 87 45.97 -5.84 -22.88
N GLY A 88 46.82 -5.20 -22.08
CA GLY A 88 46.60 -4.98 -20.64
C GLY A 88 45.25 -4.31 -20.31
N PRO A 89 44.85 -3.21 -20.98
CA PRO A 89 43.56 -2.57 -20.73
C PRO A 89 42.37 -3.47 -21.09
N LEU A 90 42.51 -4.27 -22.15
CA LEU A 90 41.45 -5.17 -22.62
C LEU A 90 41.31 -6.38 -21.69
N LEU A 91 42.42 -6.95 -21.21
CA LEU A 91 42.40 -7.99 -20.18
C LEU A 91 41.84 -7.46 -18.85
N ALA A 92 42.21 -6.25 -18.44
CA ALA A 92 41.64 -5.59 -17.26
C ALA A 92 40.12 -5.41 -17.40
N ALA A 93 39.64 -4.97 -18.57
CA ALA A 93 38.21 -4.85 -18.86
C ALA A 93 37.50 -6.21 -18.83
N ILE A 94 38.09 -7.27 -19.41
CA ILE A 94 37.54 -8.63 -19.35
C ILE A 94 37.49 -9.12 -17.90
N THR A 95 38.55 -8.93 -17.11
CA THR A 95 38.56 -9.33 -15.69
C THR A 95 37.56 -8.54 -14.86
N LEU A 96 37.38 -7.24 -15.14
CA LEU A 96 36.40 -6.40 -14.46
C LEU A 96 34.97 -6.83 -14.84
N MET A 97 34.71 -7.11 -16.12
CA MET A 97 33.42 -7.66 -16.55
C MET A 97 33.15 -9.05 -15.96
N ALA A 98 34.17 -9.91 -15.86
CA ALA A 98 34.05 -11.21 -15.22
C ALA A 98 33.76 -11.09 -13.71
N ALA A 99 34.46 -10.18 -13.01
CA ALA A 99 34.23 -9.89 -11.60
C ALA A 99 32.84 -9.28 -11.36
N ALA A 100 32.42 -8.32 -12.19
CA ALA A 100 31.08 -7.73 -12.12
C ALA A 100 29.97 -8.77 -12.41
N ALA A 101 30.19 -9.66 -13.38
CA ALA A 101 29.26 -10.75 -13.68
C ALA A 101 29.24 -11.86 -12.61
N TRP A 102 30.31 -11.98 -11.82
CA TRP A 102 30.39 -12.90 -10.69
C TRP A 102 29.71 -12.30 -9.45
N GLN A 103 30.01 -11.05 -9.11
CA GLN A 103 29.36 -10.35 -8.00
C GLN A 103 27.87 -10.12 -8.26
N GLY A 104 27.47 -9.88 -9.51
CA GLY A 104 26.05 -9.81 -9.91
C GLY A 104 25.31 -11.15 -9.83
N ARG A 105 26.01 -12.27 -9.68
CA ARG A 105 25.40 -13.61 -9.53
C ARG A 105 25.07 -13.99 -8.10
N GLU A 106 25.50 -13.23 -7.08
CA GLU A 106 25.20 -13.52 -5.66
C GLU A 106 23.73 -13.24 -5.24
N GLY A 107 22.83 -12.97 -6.18
CA GLY A 107 21.38 -12.86 -5.93
C GLY A 107 20.50 -13.86 -6.69
N ALA A 108 21.06 -14.63 -7.61
CA ALA A 108 20.28 -15.65 -8.33
C ALA A 108 20.32 -16.96 -7.53
N ALA A 109 19.57 -17.01 -6.43
CA ALA A 109 19.18 -18.29 -5.86
C ALA A 109 18.62 -19.15 -7.00
N VAL A 110 19.29 -20.27 -7.30
CA VAL A 110 18.78 -21.26 -8.25
C VAL A 110 17.45 -21.72 -7.69
N VAL A 111 16.37 -21.17 -8.25
CA VAL A 111 15.00 -21.56 -7.90
C VAL A 111 14.87 -23.01 -8.37
N PRO A 112 14.59 -23.98 -7.49
CA PRO A 112 14.39 -25.35 -7.91
C PRO A 112 13.28 -25.41 -8.96
N GLU A 113 13.56 -26.08 -10.08
CA GLU A 113 12.71 -26.16 -11.28
C GLU A 113 11.44 -27.03 -11.10
N GLY A 114 11.14 -27.45 -9.88
CA GLY A 114 9.99 -28.29 -9.56
C GLY A 114 9.59 -28.22 -8.10
N PRO A 115 8.37 -28.67 -7.77
CA PRO A 115 7.96 -28.81 -6.39
C PRO A 115 8.89 -29.79 -5.66
N ASP A 116 9.34 -29.40 -4.47
CA ASP A 116 10.02 -30.30 -3.54
C ASP A 116 9.10 -31.48 -3.17
N GLU A 117 9.64 -32.62 -2.71
CA GLU A 117 8.87 -33.83 -2.35
C GLU A 117 7.74 -33.50 -1.36
N SER A 118 8.03 -32.61 -0.40
CA SER A 118 7.05 -32.10 0.56
C SER A 118 5.90 -31.29 -0.08
N GLN A 119 6.18 -30.56 -1.17
CA GLN A 119 5.19 -29.78 -1.91
C GLN A 119 4.32 -30.70 -2.78
N THR A 120 4.94 -31.71 -3.39
CA THR A 120 4.24 -32.73 -4.18
C THR A 120 3.23 -33.50 -3.33
N GLN A 121 3.63 -33.94 -2.13
CA GLN A 121 2.74 -34.63 -1.20
C GLN A 121 1.58 -33.76 -0.72
N ARG A 122 1.81 -32.46 -0.47
CA ARG A 122 0.73 -31.52 -0.11
C ARG A 122 -0.26 -31.35 -1.24
N LEU A 123 0.22 -31.19 -2.47
CA LEU A 123 -0.65 -31.06 -3.62
C LEU A 123 -1.45 -32.34 -3.89
N GLU A 124 -0.85 -33.51 -3.66
CA GLU A 124 -1.56 -34.81 -3.75
C GLU A 124 -2.69 -34.88 -2.72
N SER A 125 -2.41 -34.53 -1.46
CA SER A 125 -3.45 -34.47 -0.42
C SER A 125 -4.57 -33.46 -0.72
N LEU A 126 -4.24 -32.34 -1.38
CA LEU A 126 -5.21 -31.34 -1.81
C LEU A 126 -6.09 -31.89 -2.93
N TYR A 127 -5.49 -32.57 -3.91
CA TYR A 127 -6.21 -33.21 -5.00
C TYR A 127 -7.18 -34.27 -4.50
N GLU A 128 -6.71 -35.20 -3.65
CA GLU A 128 -7.56 -36.24 -3.05
C GLU A 128 -8.76 -35.64 -2.31
N ALA A 129 -8.58 -34.51 -1.64
CA ALA A 129 -9.65 -33.83 -0.93
C ALA A 129 -10.66 -33.13 -1.87
N LEU A 130 -10.25 -32.71 -3.08
CA LEU A 130 -11.10 -32.07 -4.07
C LEU A 130 -11.89 -33.07 -4.92
N VAL A 131 -11.38 -34.29 -5.11
CA VAL A 131 -12.03 -35.36 -5.89
C VAL A 131 -13.51 -35.57 -5.53
N PRO A 132 -13.93 -35.62 -4.24
CA PRO A 132 -15.33 -35.77 -3.86
C PRO A 132 -16.26 -34.65 -4.35
N TYR A 133 -15.74 -33.42 -4.48
CA TYR A 133 -16.52 -32.25 -4.92
C TYR A 133 -16.65 -32.18 -6.43
N PHE A 134 -15.62 -32.66 -7.15
CA PHE A 134 -15.59 -32.64 -8.61
C PHE A 134 -15.96 -33.98 -9.26
N SER A 135 -16.32 -35.02 -8.51
CA SER A 135 -16.65 -36.35 -9.07
C SER A 135 -18.10 -36.75 -8.82
N THR A 136 -18.74 -37.36 -9.82
CA THR A 136 -20.01 -38.08 -9.67
C THR A 136 -19.77 -39.50 -9.14
N THR A 137 -20.80 -40.17 -8.59
CA THR A 137 -20.74 -41.56 -8.09
C THR A 137 -20.22 -42.57 -9.14
N GLU A 138 -20.51 -42.34 -10.42
CA GLU A 138 -19.98 -43.13 -11.54
C GLU A 138 -18.50 -42.82 -11.87
N THR A 139 -18.05 -41.59 -11.59
CA THR A 139 -16.67 -41.12 -11.80
C THR A 139 -15.75 -41.51 -10.65
N LEU A 140 -16.24 -41.47 -9.40
CA LEU A 140 -15.56 -41.99 -8.20
C LEU A 140 -15.15 -43.45 -8.40
N SER A 141 -15.98 -44.24 -9.06
CA SER A 141 -15.71 -45.65 -9.40
C SER A 141 -14.59 -45.86 -10.42
N ARG A 142 -14.25 -44.83 -11.22
CA ARG A 142 -13.13 -44.83 -12.18
C ARG A 142 -11.87 -44.16 -11.60
N CYS A 143 -12.00 -43.08 -10.83
CA CYS A 143 -10.89 -42.40 -10.14
C CYS A 143 -10.31 -43.23 -8.98
N THR A 144 -11.10 -44.06 -8.30
CA THR A 144 -10.59 -45.01 -7.30
C THR A 144 -9.94 -46.25 -7.93
N ARG A 145 -10.23 -46.56 -9.21
CA ARG A 145 -9.68 -47.70 -9.95
C ARG A 145 -8.43 -47.37 -10.78
N HIS A 146 -8.19 -46.10 -11.02
CA HIS A 146 -6.97 -45.57 -11.62
C HIS A 146 -6.44 -44.54 -10.65
N ALA A 147 -5.38 -44.89 -9.91
CA ALA A 147 -4.41 -43.92 -9.45
C ALA A 147 -3.86 -43.22 -10.71
N ALA A 148 -4.63 -42.26 -11.21
CA ALA A 148 -4.32 -41.52 -12.42
C ALA A 148 -3.15 -40.64 -12.07
N ARG A 149 -1.99 -41.16 -12.44
CA ARG A 149 -0.67 -40.52 -12.47
C ARG A 149 -0.84 -39.02 -12.66
N TRP A 150 -0.29 -38.26 -11.72
CA TRP A 150 -0.18 -36.80 -11.67
C TRP A 150 0.11 -36.13 -13.04
N ASP A 151 0.81 -36.84 -13.93
CA ASP A 151 1.22 -36.41 -15.26
C ASP A 151 0.07 -36.03 -16.23
N SER A 152 -1.20 -36.40 -15.97
CA SER A 152 -2.31 -36.15 -16.91
C SER A 152 -3.22 -34.95 -16.55
N LEU A 153 -2.93 -34.21 -15.48
CA LEU A 153 -3.72 -33.05 -15.09
C LEU A 153 -3.05 -31.76 -15.60
N PRO A 154 -3.78 -30.82 -16.21
CA PRO A 154 -3.21 -29.57 -16.71
C PRO A 154 -2.97 -28.59 -15.54
N LEU A 155 -2.13 -28.97 -14.57
CA LEU A 155 -1.77 -28.13 -13.44
C LEU A 155 -0.52 -27.34 -13.84
N THR A 156 -0.71 -26.23 -14.56
CA THR A 156 0.42 -25.44 -15.05
C THR A 156 0.72 -24.30 -14.09
N ARG A 157 1.69 -24.48 -13.19
CA ARG A 157 2.17 -23.39 -12.33
C ARG A 157 2.89 -22.35 -13.20
N ARG A 158 2.37 -21.13 -13.26
CA ARG A 158 3.11 -19.99 -13.81
C ARG A 158 3.29 -18.94 -12.73
N ARG A 159 4.51 -18.83 -12.20
CA ARG A 159 4.86 -17.75 -11.28
C ARG A 159 4.87 -16.44 -12.08
N ARG A 160 3.88 -15.59 -11.88
CA ARG A 160 3.94 -14.18 -12.29
C ARG A 160 4.40 -13.42 -11.04
N SER A 161 5.63 -12.91 -11.08
CA SER A 161 6.24 -11.97 -10.10
C SER A 161 5.57 -11.95 -8.72
N ASP A 162 6.07 -12.78 -7.82
CA ASP A 162 5.76 -12.84 -6.37
C ASP A 162 4.38 -13.29 -5.88
N LEU A 163 3.45 -13.66 -6.76
CA LEU A 163 2.21 -14.34 -6.36
C LEU A 163 2.26 -15.83 -6.76
N ALA A 164 1.95 -16.72 -5.83
CA ALA A 164 1.75 -18.13 -6.12
C ALA A 164 0.32 -18.33 -6.64
N THR A 165 0.09 -17.99 -7.91
CA THR A 165 -1.19 -18.26 -8.57
C THR A 165 -1.26 -19.73 -8.98
N TRP A 166 -2.35 -20.38 -8.61
CA TRP A 166 -2.72 -21.72 -9.08
C TRP A 166 -3.98 -21.62 -9.90
N TRP A 167 -4.13 -22.48 -10.90
CA TRP A 167 -5.38 -22.61 -11.60
C TRP A 167 -5.75 -24.08 -11.77
N TRP A 168 -7.05 -24.34 -11.75
CA TRP A 168 -7.64 -25.66 -11.83
C TRP A 168 -8.71 -25.64 -12.90
N ARG A 169 -8.79 -26.67 -13.74
CA ARG A 169 -9.92 -26.86 -14.65
C ARG A 169 -10.88 -27.88 -14.05
N TYR A 170 -12.08 -27.45 -13.70
CA TYR A 170 -13.09 -28.33 -13.13
C TYR A 170 -13.98 -28.94 -14.22
N PRO A 171 -14.71 -30.03 -13.93
CA PRO A 171 -15.59 -30.65 -14.91
C PRO A 171 -16.82 -29.80 -15.20
N ALA A 172 -17.30 -29.81 -16.44
CA ALA A 172 -18.45 -29.01 -16.89
C ALA A 172 -19.80 -29.35 -16.21
N TYR A 173 -19.85 -30.43 -15.43
CA TYR A 173 -21.04 -30.80 -14.64
C TYR A 173 -20.99 -30.27 -13.20
N PHE A 174 -19.87 -29.68 -12.76
CA PHE A 174 -19.82 -29.04 -11.45
C PHE A 174 -20.76 -27.85 -11.46
N ALA A 175 -21.61 -27.74 -10.44
CA ALA A 175 -22.58 -26.66 -10.31
C ALA A 175 -21.89 -25.37 -9.86
N ASP A 176 -21.00 -24.83 -10.69
CA ASP A 176 -20.34 -23.57 -10.42
C ASP A 176 -21.33 -22.42 -10.30
N GLY A 177 -22.46 -22.41 -11.00
CA GLY A 177 -23.52 -21.40 -10.81
C GLY A 177 -24.12 -21.34 -9.38
N GLU A 178 -23.90 -22.34 -8.53
CA GLU A 178 -24.40 -22.37 -7.15
C GLU A 178 -23.34 -21.84 -6.17
N ALA A 179 -23.67 -20.74 -5.47
CA ALA A 179 -22.77 -20.11 -4.50
C ALA A 179 -22.34 -21.07 -3.37
N GLU A 180 -23.24 -21.95 -2.92
CA GLU A 180 -22.92 -22.94 -1.88
C GLU A 180 -21.90 -23.98 -2.35
N ALA A 181 -21.95 -24.39 -3.62
CA ALA A 181 -20.98 -25.31 -4.20
C ALA A 181 -19.59 -24.68 -4.29
N ARG A 182 -19.50 -23.40 -4.71
CA ARG A 182 -18.25 -22.63 -4.69
C ARG A 182 -17.68 -22.51 -3.28
N ALA A 183 -18.50 -22.09 -2.32
CA ALA A 183 -18.08 -21.86 -0.94
C ALA A 183 -17.46 -23.12 -0.30
N LYS A 184 -18.01 -24.32 -0.58
CA LYS A 184 -17.44 -25.60 -0.11
C LYS A 184 -16.04 -25.85 -0.65
N VAL A 185 -15.81 -25.61 -1.93
CA VAL A 185 -14.50 -25.76 -2.58
C VAL A 185 -13.50 -24.72 -2.05
N GLU A 186 -13.91 -23.46 -1.97
CA GLU A 186 -13.08 -22.36 -1.44
C GLU A 186 -12.66 -22.61 0.01
N HIS A 187 -13.60 -23.05 0.86
CA HIS A 187 -13.31 -23.41 2.25
C HIS A 187 -12.29 -24.55 2.34
N LEU A 188 -12.45 -25.60 1.54
CA LEU A 188 -11.50 -26.71 1.50
C LEU A 188 -10.10 -26.25 1.06
N LEU A 189 -10.04 -25.46 -0.01
CA LEU A 189 -8.78 -24.93 -0.53
C LEU A 189 -8.09 -24.05 0.51
N ALA A 190 -8.82 -23.16 1.17
CA ALA A 190 -8.29 -22.32 2.24
C ALA A 190 -7.72 -23.17 3.39
N ALA A 191 -8.47 -24.18 3.85
CA ALA A 191 -8.08 -25.05 4.95
C ALA A 191 -6.82 -25.89 4.66
N LYS A 192 -6.61 -26.30 3.39
CA LYS A 192 -5.52 -27.19 2.99
C LYS A 192 -4.29 -26.46 2.42
N SER A 193 -4.42 -25.21 2.00
CA SER A 193 -3.33 -24.44 1.35
C SER A 193 -2.35 -23.77 2.32
N GLY A 194 -2.66 -23.78 3.61
CA GLY A 194 -1.81 -23.28 4.70
C GLY A 194 -2.48 -22.15 5.49
N ARG A 195 -2.23 -22.14 6.82
CA ARG A 195 -2.78 -21.17 7.78
C ARG A 195 -2.17 -19.78 7.63
N GLY A 196 -2.90 -18.75 8.07
CA GLY A 196 -2.42 -17.37 8.10
C GLY A 196 -2.18 -16.70 6.73
N ARG A 197 -2.80 -17.21 5.65
CA ARG A 197 -2.71 -16.64 4.30
C ARG A 197 -4.08 -16.16 3.83
N GLU A 198 -4.08 -15.09 3.05
CA GLU A 198 -5.25 -14.59 2.36
C GLU A 198 -5.28 -15.11 0.93
N TYR A 199 -6.40 -15.73 0.54
CA TYR A 199 -6.61 -16.25 -0.80
C TYR A 199 -7.71 -15.47 -1.51
N HIS A 200 -7.52 -15.23 -2.81
CA HIS A 200 -8.54 -14.72 -3.73
C HIS A 200 -8.89 -15.82 -4.72
N PHE A 201 -10.19 -16.13 -4.83
CA PHE A 201 -10.70 -17.13 -5.75
C PHE A 201 -11.40 -16.45 -6.92
N THR A 202 -11.05 -16.86 -8.14
CA THR A 202 -11.70 -16.38 -9.38
C THR A 202 -12.24 -17.57 -10.14
N TRP A 203 -13.56 -17.62 -10.28
CA TRP A 203 -14.26 -18.63 -11.08
C TRP A 203 -14.54 -18.07 -12.47
N ASP A 204 -14.06 -18.77 -13.49
CA ASP A 204 -14.40 -18.58 -14.90
C ASP A 204 -15.36 -19.70 -15.31
N GLU A 205 -16.66 -19.38 -15.23
CA GLU A 205 -17.76 -20.30 -15.54
C GLU A 205 -17.74 -20.77 -17.00
N GLU A 206 -17.38 -19.88 -17.93
CA GLU A 206 -17.31 -20.21 -19.35
C GLU A 206 -16.15 -21.17 -19.65
N GLY A 207 -15.00 -20.92 -19.00
CA GLY A 207 -13.78 -21.72 -19.15
C GLY A 207 -13.74 -22.98 -18.29
N ASN A 208 -14.69 -23.16 -17.37
CA ASN A 208 -14.64 -24.14 -16.27
C ASN A 208 -13.31 -24.08 -15.50
N GLN A 209 -12.86 -22.87 -15.17
CA GLN A 209 -11.55 -22.64 -14.57
C GLN A 209 -11.67 -21.91 -13.22
N LEU A 210 -11.02 -22.46 -12.20
CA LEU A 210 -10.83 -21.84 -10.90
C LEU A 210 -9.40 -21.35 -10.78
N THR A 211 -9.20 -20.06 -10.54
CA THR A 211 -7.89 -19.47 -10.24
C THR A 211 -7.82 -19.12 -8.75
N VAL A 212 -6.75 -19.54 -8.09
CA VAL A 212 -6.45 -19.28 -6.68
C VAL A 212 -5.20 -18.42 -6.61
N ASP A 213 -5.36 -17.18 -6.14
CA ASP A 213 -4.24 -16.26 -5.90
C ASP A 213 -3.92 -16.22 -4.41
N VAL A 214 -2.69 -16.59 -4.04
CA VAL A 214 -2.18 -16.32 -2.68
C VAL A 214 -1.76 -14.86 -2.61
N LEU A 215 -2.49 -14.05 -1.85
CA LEU A 215 -2.23 -12.62 -1.74
C LEU A 215 -1.13 -12.33 -0.73
N SER A 216 -0.31 -11.31 -1.04
CA SER A 216 0.63 -10.75 -0.07
C SER A 216 -0.13 -10.09 1.08
N PRO A 217 0.36 -10.20 2.33
CA PRO A 217 -0.17 -9.44 3.45
C PRO A 217 -0.12 -7.94 3.15
N LEU A 218 -1.19 -7.19 3.46
CA LEU A 218 -1.09 -5.73 3.39
C LEU A 218 -0.14 -5.23 4.47
N ALA A 219 0.56 -4.14 4.17
CA ALA A 219 1.59 -3.59 5.03
C ALA A 219 0.99 -2.88 6.26
N VAL A 220 1.34 -3.37 7.46
CA VAL A 220 0.79 -2.91 8.75
C VAL A 220 1.60 -1.78 9.41
N ASP A 221 2.76 -1.45 8.85
CA ASP A 221 3.73 -0.45 9.30
C ASP A 221 3.41 0.98 8.79
N ILE A 222 2.26 1.17 8.16
CA ILE A 222 1.86 2.50 7.68
C ILE A 222 1.28 3.29 8.84
N VAL A 223 2.01 4.33 9.25
CA VAL A 223 1.59 5.25 10.31
C VAL A 223 0.89 6.48 9.72
N ALA A 224 0.24 7.24 10.60
CA ALA A 224 -0.28 8.57 10.27
C ALA A 224 0.83 9.45 9.68
N GLN A 225 0.56 10.04 8.52
CA GLN A 225 1.48 10.95 7.84
C GLN A 225 0.71 11.85 6.86
N PRO A 226 1.36 12.87 6.28
CA PRO A 226 0.75 13.64 5.20
C PRO A 226 0.55 12.78 3.95
N PHE A 227 -0.71 12.55 3.59
CA PHE A 227 -1.06 11.90 2.32
C PHE A 227 -1.24 12.93 1.22
N VAL A 228 -0.66 12.66 0.04
CA VAL A 228 -0.77 13.54 -1.14
C VAL A 228 -2.07 13.23 -1.89
N THR A 229 -3.14 13.95 -1.56
CA THR A 229 -4.47 13.76 -2.17
C THR A 229 -4.98 15.03 -2.85
N ALA A 230 -5.99 14.89 -3.72
CA ALA A 230 -6.68 16.04 -4.27
C ALA A 230 -7.63 16.65 -3.22
N PRO A 231 -8.05 17.93 -3.34
CA PRO A 231 -9.07 18.49 -2.45
C PRO A 231 -10.35 17.65 -2.44
N GLY A 232 -10.87 17.35 -1.24
CA GLY A 232 -12.03 16.46 -1.07
C GLY A 232 -11.73 14.97 -1.21
N GLU A 233 -10.46 14.56 -1.24
CA GLU A 233 -10.06 13.14 -1.17
C GLU A 233 -9.45 12.82 0.19
N ILE A 234 -10.04 11.85 0.90
CA ILE A 234 -9.56 11.29 2.16
C ILE A 234 -9.05 9.88 1.93
N VAL A 235 -7.89 9.56 2.47
CA VAL A 235 -7.35 8.18 2.47
C VAL A 235 -7.95 7.43 3.66
N LEU A 236 -8.72 6.39 3.38
CA LEU A 236 -9.21 5.47 4.42
C LEU A 236 -8.13 4.47 4.83
N GLY A 237 -7.25 4.11 3.90
CA GLY A 237 -6.15 3.19 4.11
C GLY A 237 -5.55 2.70 2.80
N PHE A 238 -4.84 1.58 2.86
CA PHE A 238 -4.11 1.02 1.73
C PHE A 238 -4.58 -0.40 1.42
N THR A 239 -4.49 -0.76 0.15
CA THR A 239 -4.94 -2.03 -0.39
C THR A 239 -3.86 -2.64 -1.28
N ASP A 240 -4.13 -3.80 -1.87
CA ASP A 240 -3.21 -4.45 -2.81
C ASP A 240 -3.38 -3.88 -4.25
N PRO A 241 -2.38 -4.04 -5.12
CA PRO A 241 -2.38 -3.41 -6.44
C PRO A 241 -3.33 -4.09 -7.43
N THR A 242 -4.12 -5.11 -7.06
CA THR A 242 -4.93 -5.87 -8.02
C THR A 242 -6.04 -5.02 -8.66
N ARG A 243 -6.70 -4.16 -7.85
CA ARG A 243 -7.87 -3.37 -8.29
C ARG A 243 -7.61 -1.86 -8.34
N VAL A 244 -6.55 -1.37 -7.69
CA VAL A 244 -6.23 0.05 -7.62
C VAL A 244 -4.95 0.34 -8.39
N ARG A 245 -5.08 1.17 -9.44
CA ARG A 245 -3.94 1.56 -10.31
C ARG A 245 -3.16 2.77 -9.80
N ARG A 246 -3.82 3.68 -9.07
CA ARG A 246 -3.17 4.84 -8.48
C ARG A 246 -2.33 4.38 -7.29
N THR A 247 -1.15 4.95 -7.11
CA THR A 247 -0.35 4.79 -5.90
C THR A 247 -0.15 6.14 -5.22
N LEU A 248 0.11 6.11 -3.91
CA LEU A 248 0.58 7.26 -3.15
C LEU A 248 1.97 6.97 -2.57
N PRO A 249 2.87 7.97 -2.57
CA PRO A 249 4.15 7.86 -1.90
C PRO A 249 3.93 7.85 -0.38
N LEU A 250 4.55 6.88 0.28
CA LEU A 250 4.56 6.71 1.73
C LEU A 250 5.97 6.77 2.27
N THR A 251 6.09 7.33 3.46
CA THR A 251 7.27 7.25 4.30
C THR A 251 7.05 6.16 5.35
N CYS A 252 7.91 5.15 5.36
CA CYS A 252 7.89 4.02 6.28
C CYS A 252 9.27 3.93 6.95
N GLY A 253 9.42 4.64 8.07
CA GLY A 253 10.74 4.89 8.68
C GLY A 253 11.64 5.65 7.70
N GLU A 254 12.85 5.14 7.46
CA GLU A 254 13.82 5.73 6.52
C GLU A 254 13.53 5.41 5.04
N GLN A 255 12.57 4.51 4.76
CA GLN A 255 12.27 4.07 3.41
C GLN A 255 11.07 4.81 2.82
N ARG A 256 11.14 5.13 1.53
CA ARG A 256 10.00 5.59 0.75
C ARG A 256 9.49 4.47 -0.14
N ARG A 257 8.18 4.26 -0.15
CA ARG A 257 7.52 3.28 -1.02
C ARG A 257 6.18 3.77 -1.50
N ASP A 258 5.78 3.31 -2.69
CA ASP A 258 4.47 3.60 -3.24
C ASP A 258 3.47 2.50 -2.85
N ALA A 259 2.28 2.90 -2.40
CA ALA A 259 1.22 1.96 -2.07
C ALA A 259 -0.13 2.35 -2.68
N PRO A 260 -1.00 1.40 -3.05
CA PRO A 260 -2.32 1.68 -3.59
C PRO A 260 -3.27 2.17 -2.47
N PRO A 261 -3.83 3.38 -2.54
CA PRO A 261 -4.74 3.88 -1.52
C PRO A 261 -6.20 3.46 -1.78
N VAL A 262 -6.97 3.30 -0.71
CA VAL A 262 -8.43 3.35 -0.73
C VAL A 262 -8.84 4.79 -0.46
N VAL A 263 -9.21 5.52 -1.51
CA VAL A 263 -9.56 6.94 -1.44
C VAL A 263 -11.07 7.12 -1.42
N TRP A 264 -11.56 7.78 -0.38
CA TRP A 264 -12.93 8.23 -0.26
C TRP A 264 -13.05 9.70 -0.70
N ARG A 265 -14.02 9.98 -1.57
CA ARG A 265 -14.27 11.34 -2.09
C ARG A 265 -15.42 11.98 -1.33
N THR A 266 -15.27 13.25 -0.96
CA THR A 266 -16.29 14.07 -0.30
C THR A 266 -16.58 15.35 -1.07
N GLY A 267 -17.52 16.15 -0.58
CA GLY A 267 -17.96 17.40 -1.20
C GLY A 267 -19.01 17.24 -2.29
N LEU A 268 -19.32 18.34 -2.96
CA LEU A 268 -20.47 18.50 -3.88
C LEU A 268 -20.60 17.44 -4.97
N ARG A 269 -19.47 16.93 -5.48
CA ARG A 269 -19.42 15.96 -6.58
C ARG A 269 -19.38 14.51 -6.11
N SER A 270 -19.30 14.27 -4.80
CA SER A 270 -19.32 12.91 -4.26
C SER A 270 -20.73 12.32 -4.31
N THR A 271 -20.84 11.07 -4.75
CA THR A 271 -22.10 10.32 -4.62
C THR A 271 -22.27 9.79 -3.20
N GLU A 272 -21.17 9.56 -2.47
CA GLU A 272 -21.13 8.97 -1.14
C GLU A 272 -20.48 9.94 -0.15
N PRO A 273 -21.19 11.00 0.30
CA PRO A 273 -20.64 12.08 1.11
C PRO A 273 -20.45 11.72 2.60
N HIS A 274 -20.99 10.58 3.04
CA HIS A 274 -20.99 10.12 4.43
C HIS A 274 -20.46 8.70 4.54
N LEU A 275 -19.82 8.40 5.67
CA LEU A 275 -19.10 7.14 5.91
C LEU A 275 -19.62 6.46 7.19
N LEU A 276 -19.77 5.14 7.13
CA LEU A 276 -20.00 4.27 8.28
C LEU A 276 -18.84 3.29 8.42
N ALA A 277 -18.19 3.26 9.58
CA ALA A 277 -17.14 2.32 9.92
C ALA A 277 -17.59 1.44 11.08
N LEU A 278 -17.68 0.13 10.87
CA LEU A 278 -18.03 -0.83 11.91
C LEU A 278 -16.83 -1.70 12.21
N GLY A 279 -16.66 -2.09 13.47
CA GLY A 279 -15.61 -3.03 13.82
C GLY A 279 -15.79 -3.62 15.21
N LEU A 280 -15.08 -4.71 15.48
CA LEU A 280 -15.02 -5.28 16.82
C LEU A 280 -14.14 -4.42 17.74
N PRO A 281 -14.27 -4.53 19.07
CA PRO A 281 -13.36 -3.86 20.00
C PRO A 281 -11.88 -4.16 19.65
N GLY A 282 -11.03 -3.12 19.67
CA GLY A 282 -9.61 -3.24 19.31
C GLY A 282 -9.31 -3.37 17.80
N SER A 283 -10.33 -3.36 16.94
CA SER A 283 -10.14 -3.43 15.47
C SER A 283 -9.55 -2.16 14.84
N GLY A 284 -9.48 -1.05 15.58
CA GLY A 284 -8.88 0.21 15.11
C GLY A 284 -9.86 1.21 14.50
N THR A 285 -11.16 1.14 14.81
CA THR A 285 -12.16 2.14 14.38
C THR A 285 -11.83 3.57 14.85
N SER A 286 -11.44 3.76 16.11
CA SER A 286 -11.02 5.08 16.62
C SER A 286 -9.73 5.57 15.96
N SER A 287 -8.81 4.65 15.59
CA SER A 287 -7.63 5.00 14.78
C SER A 287 -8.01 5.47 13.37
N LEU A 288 -9.02 4.85 12.73
CA LEU A 288 -9.56 5.31 11.46
C LEU A 288 -10.17 6.71 11.58
N LEU A 289 -11.03 6.95 12.58
CA LEU A 289 -11.64 8.26 12.82
C LEU A 289 -10.59 9.35 13.07
N ARG A 290 -9.56 9.06 13.88
CA ARG A 290 -8.46 10.00 14.12
C ARG A 290 -7.67 10.30 12.84
N SER A 291 -7.39 9.29 12.02
CA SER A 291 -6.75 9.48 10.71
C SER A 291 -7.58 10.38 9.78
N ILE A 292 -8.90 10.20 9.76
CA ILE A 292 -9.82 11.04 9.00
C ILE A 292 -9.83 12.47 9.55
N ALA A 293 -9.89 12.65 10.88
CA ALA A 293 -9.87 13.95 11.54
C ALA A 293 -8.61 14.76 11.17
N LEU A 294 -7.43 14.14 11.26
CA LEU A 294 -6.16 14.78 10.91
C LEU A 294 -6.08 15.18 9.43
N GLN A 295 -6.69 14.42 8.54
CA GLN A 295 -6.79 14.77 7.12
C GLN A 295 -7.79 15.91 6.88
N ALA A 296 -8.94 15.86 7.56
CA ALA A 296 -10.01 16.85 7.45
C ALA A 296 -9.59 18.25 7.95
N LEU A 297 -8.87 18.31 9.08
CA LEU A 297 -8.42 19.56 9.73
C LEU A 297 -7.49 20.41 8.86
N ARG A 298 -6.90 19.83 7.80
CA ARG A 298 -6.08 20.59 6.84
C ARG A 298 -6.87 21.65 6.09
N HIS A 299 -8.15 21.40 5.85
CA HIS A 299 -8.98 22.22 4.97
C HIS A 299 -10.40 22.47 5.48
N GLY A 300 -10.76 21.95 6.65
CA GLY A 300 -12.12 22.03 7.19
C GLY A 300 -12.14 22.19 8.71
N ASP A 301 -13.36 22.17 9.24
CA ASP A 301 -13.65 22.21 10.66
C ASP A 301 -14.26 20.87 11.10
N VAL A 302 -14.01 20.46 12.35
CA VAL A 302 -14.40 19.16 12.87
C VAL A 302 -15.13 19.31 14.21
N VAL A 303 -16.27 18.63 14.32
CA VAL A 303 -16.97 18.32 15.58
C VAL A 303 -16.77 16.83 15.85
N ILE A 304 -16.35 16.48 17.06
CA ILE A 304 -16.10 15.10 17.46
C ILE A 304 -17.00 14.73 18.62
N VAL A 305 -17.65 13.58 18.53
CA VAL A 305 -18.41 12.93 19.60
C VAL A 305 -17.69 11.66 20.00
N ASP A 306 -17.26 11.56 21.26
CA ASP A 306 -16.62 10.40 21.88
C ASP A 306 -17.61 9.69 22.81
N GLY A 307 -18.35 8.72 22.28
CA GLY A 307 -19.22 7.84 23.07
C GLY A 307 -18.47 6.79 23.88
N GLY A 308 -17.17 6.65 23.66
CA GLY A 308 -16.31 5.81 24.48
C GLY A 308 -15.99 6.38 25.84
N GLY A 309 -15.93 7.71 25.94
CA GLY A 309 -15.56 8.43 27.15
C GLY A 309 -14.13 8.16 27.63
N THR A 310 -13.29 7.51 26.81
CA THR A 310 -11.91 7.16 27.16
C THR A 310 -10.91 8.27 26.84
N GLY A 311 -11.36 9.37 26.23
CA GLY A 311 -10.50 10.51 25.92
C GLY A 311 -9.65 10.28 24.67
N GLU A 312 -10.07 9.36 23.78
CA GLU A 312 -9.38 9.03 22.52
C GLU A 312 -9.01 10.26 21.69
N TYR A 313 -9.83 11.31 21.79
CA TYR A 313 -9.72 12.52 20.99
C TYR A 313 -9.18 13.73 21.77
N ALA A 314 -8.75 13.57 23.02
CA ALA A 314 -8.25 14.66 23.87
C ALA A 314 -7.05 15.42 23.25
N CYS A 315 -6.28 14.77 22.37
CA CYS A 315 -5.18 15.42 21.64
C CYS A 315 -5.63 16.52 20.65
N LEU A 316 -6.90 16.52 20.25
CA LEU A 316 -7.50 17.45 19.30
C LEU A 316 -8.19 18.65 19.98
N THR A 317 -8.44 18.58 21.29
CA THR A 317 -9.10 19.67 22.02
C THR A 317 -8.27 20.96 21.97
N GLY A 318 -8.93 22.09 21.64
CA GLY A 318 -8.32 23.42 21.56
C GLY A 318 -7.33 23.59 20.39
N ARG A 319 -7.44 22.76 19.36
CA ARG A 319 -6.66 22.88 18.12
C ARG A 319 -7.45 23.64 17.06
N ASP A 320 -6.73 24.33 16.18
CA ASP A 320 -7.33 25.07 15.08
C ASP A 320 -8.17 24.17 14.18
N GLY A 321 -9.41 24.61 13.90
CA GLY A 321 -10.41 23.85 13.14
C GLY A 321 -11.18 22.79 13.94
N VAL A 322 -10.84 22.53 15.21
CA VAL A 322 -11.64 21.65 16.06
C VAL A 322 -12.66 22.50 16.82
N LEU A 323 -13.94 22.38 16.45
CA LEU A 323 -15.02 23.18 17.02
C LEU A 323 -15.45 22.65 18.39
N ALA A 324 -15.52 21.32 18.55
CA ALA A 324 -15.88 20.66 19.80
C ALA A 324 -15.37 19.21 19.83
N VAL A 325 -15.07 18.74 21.04
CA VAL A 325 -14.82 17.33 21.35
C VAL A 325 -15.68 16.98 22.56
N GLU A 326 -16.80 16.31 22.31
CA GLU A 326 -17.83 16.06 23.30
C GLU A 326 -17.85 14.60 23.75
N CYS A 327 -17.84 14.38 25.06
CA CYS A 327 -17.95 13.04 25.65
C CYS A 327 -19.19 12.87 26.56
N GLY A 328 -19.94 13.95 26.83
CA GLY A 328 -21.13 13.93 27.69
C GLY A 328 -22.41 14.20 26.89
N LEU A 329 -23.51 13.55 27.29
CA LEU A 329 -24.80 13.61 26.56
C LEU A 329 -25.28 15.04 26.29
N ALA A 330 -25.19 15.94 27.27
CA ALA A 330 -25.63 17.33 27.11
C ALA A 330 -24.82 18.09 26.03
N GLY A 331 -23.50 17.92 26.03
CA GLY A 331 -22.61 18.55 25.04
C GLY A 331 -22.78 17.93 23.64
N VAL A 332 -23.01 16.62 23.57
CA VAL A 332 -23.33 15.92 22.32
C VAL A 332 -24.63 16.44 21.72
N LEU A 333 -25.70 16.55 22.51
CA LEU A 333 -26.98 17.10 22.05
C LEU A 333 -26.81 18.54 21.54
N ALA A 334 -26.16 19.41 22.32
CA ALA A 334 -25.92 20.79 21.91
C ALA A 334 -25.10 20.89 20.61
N SER A 335 -24.05 20.08 20.48
CA SER A 335 -23.17 20.08 19.29
C SER A 335 -23.87 19.55 18.04
N LEU A 336 -24.67 18.49 18.16
CA LEU A 336 -25.41 17.92 17.03
C LEU A 336 -26.60 18.80 16.63
N GLU A 337 -27.29 19.42 17.59
CA GLU A 337 -28.33 20.40 17.32
C GLU A 337 -27.76 21.63 16.61
N TRP A 338 -26.61 22.14 17.07
CA TRP A 338 -25.87 23.20 16.37
C TRP A 338 -25.50 22.77 14.95
N ALA A 339 -24.99 21.55 14.76
CA ALA A 339 -24.57 21.07 13.45
C ALA A 339 -25.75 20.90 12.47
N ALA A 340 -26.93 20.51 12.97
CA ALA A 340 -28.15 20.48 12.19
C ALA A 340 -28.56 21.89 11.74
N HIS A 341 -28.63 22.85 12.67
CA HIS A 341 -28.93 24.25 12.36
C HIS A 341 -27.90 24.89 11.42
N GLU A 342 -26.61 24.58 11.58
CA GLU A 342 -25.55 25.06 10.70
C GLU A 342 -25.71 24.51 9.28
N THR A 343 -26.12 23.24 9.14
CA THR A 343 -26.42 22.64 7.84
C THR A 343 -27.57 23.37 7.15
N GLU A 344 -28.66 23.66 7.87
CA GLU A 344 -29.81 24.40 7.34
C GLU A 344 -29.43 25.83 6.96
N ARG A 345 -28.68 26.53 7.83
CA ARG A 345 -28.17 27.88 7.58
C ARG A 345 -27.38 27.93 6.28
N ARG A 346 -26.43 27.00 6.09
CA ARG A 346 -25.62 26.91 4.86
C ARG A 346 -26.50 26.62 3.64
N LEU A 347 -27.53 25.78 3.78
CA LEU A 347 -28.42 25.42 2.68
C LEU A 347 -29.23 26.63 2.20
N ILE A 348 -29.78 27.39 3.14
CA ILE A 348 -30.52 28.62 2.86
C ILE A 348 -29.59 29.65 2.19
N ALA A 349 -28.38 29.84 2.74
CA ALA A 349 -27.40 30.77 2.19
C ALA A 349 -26.96 30.40 0.77
N ALA A 350 -26.66 29.13 0.52
CA ALA A 350 -26.29 28.63 -0.80
C ALA A 350 -27.43 28.78 -1.82
N ASN A 351 -28.67 28.50 -1.42
CA ASN A 351 -29.83 28.65 -2.29
C ASN A 351 -30.10 30.13 -2.65
N ARG A 352 -30.01 31.04 -1.68
CA ARG A 352 -30.13 32.49 -1.92
C ARG A 352 -29.03 33.00 -2.87
N ALA A 353 -27.78 32.58 -2.65
CA ALA A 353 -26.67 32.95 -3.52
C ALA A 353 -26.90 32.44 -4.96
N HIS A 354 -27.34 31.18 -5.10
CA HIS A 354 -27.65 30.58 -6.40
C HIS A 354 -28.77 31.34 -7.13
N GLN A 355 -29.88 31.65 -6.45
CA GLN A 355 -30.98 32.43 -7.01
C GLN A 355 -30.55 33.84 -7.46
N ALA A 356 -29.60 34.44 -6.74
CA ALA A 356 -29.04 35.74 -7.08
C ALA A 356 -27.91 35.68 -8.13
N GLY A 357 -27.52 34.50 -8.61
CA GLY A 357 -26.40 34.33 -9.56
C GLY A 357 -25.02 34.57 -8.95
N HIS A 358 -24.90 34.56 -7.63
CA HIS A 358 -23.64 34.79 -6.89
C HIS A 358 -23.05 33.47 -6.35
N PRO A 359 -21.73 33.40 -6.13
CA PRO A 359 -21.14 32.26 -5.43
C PRO A 359 -21.60 32.22 -3.95
N PRO A 360 -21.62 31.04 -3.32
CA PRO A 360 -22.00 30.91 -1.92
C PRO A 360 -21.05 31.73 -1.01
N PRO A 361 -21.54 32.28 0.12
CA PRO A 361 -20.72 33.04 1.07
C PRO A 361 -19.49 32.27 1.54
N ASP A 362 -18.37 32.96 1.79
CA ASP A 362 -17.08 32.34 2.10
C ASP A 362 -17.12 31.50 3.39
N ASP A 363 -17.88 31.93 4.40
CA ASP A 363 -18.09 31.20 5.67
C ASP A 363 -18.78 29.84 5.48
N THR A 364 -19.53 29.66 4.38
CA THR A 364 -20.20 28.40 4.06
C THR A 364 -19.38 27.44 3.19
N ARG A 365 -18.21 27.89 2.70
CA ARG A 365 -17.39 27.09 1.78
C ARG A 365 -16.50 26.09 2.50
N ARG A 366 -16.08 26.41 3.74
CA ARG A 366 -15.19 25.58 4.54
C ARG A 366 -15.93 24.29 4.95
N PRO A 367 -15.43 23.08 4.59
CA PRO A 367 -16.09 21.83 4.93
C PRO A 367 -16.25 21.63 6.44
N LEU A 368 -17.42 21.19 6.86
CA LEU A 368 -17.70 20.80 8.25
C LEU A 368 -17.76 19.27 8.33
N TRP A 369 -16.99 18.70 9.24
CA TRP A 369 -16.93 17.26 9.50
C TRP A 369 -17.54 16.96 10.87
N ILE A 370 -18.47 16.01 10.90
CA ILE A 370 -19.10 15.53 12.13
C ILE A 370 -18.65 14.09 12.30
N LEU A 371 -17.76 13.85 13.26
CA LEU A 371 -17.17 12.55 13.54
C LEU A 371 -17.80 11.97 14.81
N LEU A 372 -18.45 10.83 14.71
CA LEU A 372 -19.08 10.16 15.85
C LEU A 372 -18.41 8.82 16.10
N ASP A 373 -17.79 8.66 17.27
CA ASP A 373 -17.27 7.38 17.76
C ASP A 373 -18.24 6.79 18.78
N ARG A 374 -18.81 5.62 18.48
CA ARG A 374 -19.79 4.90 19.29
C ARG A 374 -21.01 5.74 19.71
N PRO A 375 -21.74 6.38 18.78
CA PRO A 375 -22.91 7.19 19.12
C PRO A 375 -24.05 6.37 19.77
N THR A 376 -24.13 5.07 19.52
CA THR A 376 -25.13 4.18 20.15
C THR A 376 -25.03 4.12 21.67
N ALA A 377 -23.84 4.40 22.23
CA ALA A 377 -23.66 4.52 23.68
C ALA A 377 -24.55 5.63 24.27
N PHE A 378 -24.77 6.73 23.54
CA PHE A 378 -25.61 7.83 24.00
C PHE A 378 -27.10 7.57 23.82
N THR A 379 -27.52 6.68 22.91
CA THR A 379 -28.94 6.32 22.74
C THR A 379 -29.49 5.69 24.02
N HIS A 380 -28.72 4.80 24.65
CA HIS A 380 -29.11 4.22 25.94
C HIS A 380 -29.13 5.25 27.08
N LEU A 381 -28.16 6.17 27.11
CA LEU A 381 -28.11 7.24 28.11
C LEU A 381 -29.28 8.21 27.96
N ALA A 382 -29.59 8.62 26.73
CA ALA A 382 -30.72 9.51 26.44
C ALA A 382 -32.05 8.88 26.85
N ALA A 383 -32.25 7.59 26.56
CA ALA A 383 -33.46 6.88 26.98
C ALA A 383 -33.61 6.79 28.51
N ALA A 384 -32.49 6.66 29.25
CA ALA A 384 -32.51 6.64 30.71
C ALA A 384 -32.86 8.02 31.31
N ASP A 385 -32.41 9.11 30.67
CA ASP A 385 -32.62 10.49 31.11
C ASP A 385 -33.91 11.14 30.54
N ASP A 386 -34.75 10.39 29.81
CA ASP A 386 -35.93 10.88 29.07
C ASP A 386 -35.58 12.07 28.14
N ARG A 387 -34.45 11.94 27.45
CA ARG A 387 -33.92 12.92 26.49
C ARG A 387 -34.06 12.41 25.06
N GLU A 388 -34.01 13.35 24.12
CA GLU A 388 -33.95 13.02 22.70
C GLU A 388 -32.69 12.19 22.39
N ASP A 389 -32.86 11.16 21.55
CA ASP A 389 -31.74 10.35 21.06
C ASP A 389 -30.85 11.20 20.14
N PRO A 390 -29.55 11.40 20.45
CA PRO A 390 -28.67 12.22 19.62
C PRO A 390 -28.60 11.77 18.15
N GLN A 391 -28.90 10.51 17.84
CA GLN A 391 -28.94 10.02 16.47
C GLN A 391 -30.08 10.61 15.63
N SER A 392 -31.16 11.13 16.24
CA SER A 392 -32.26 11.80 15.52
C SER A 392 -31.79 13.09 14.83
N LEU A 393 -30.89 13.83 15.50
CA LEU A 393 -30.32 15.10 15.05
C LEU A 393 -29.43 14.95 13.82
N LEU A 394 -28.99 13.73 13.49
CA LEU A 394 -28.20 13.44 12.30
C LEU A 394 -29.01 13.45 10.99
N GLN A 395 -30.34 13.45 11.05
CA GLN A 395 -31.21 13.40 9.87
C GLN A 395 -30.91 14.54 8.88
N VAL A 396 -30.81 15.77 9.37
CA VAL A 396 -30.55 16.95 8.53
C VAL A 396 -29.15 16.91 7.92
N PRO A 397 -28.03 16.76 8.67
CA PRO A 397 -26.70 16.72 8.08
C PRO A 397 -26.49 15.52 7.14
N LEU A 398 -27.10 14.37 7.40
CA LEU A 398 -27.00 13.19 6.51
C LEU A 398 -27.80 13.37 5.20
N ARG A 399 -28.97 14.00 5.25
CA ARG A 399 -29.81 14.17 4.07
C ARG A 399 -29.41 15.37 3.22
N HIS A 400 -28.98 16.44 3.87
CA HIS A 400 -28.77 17.76 3.25
C HIS A 400 -27.33 18.25 3.31
N GLY A 401 -26.40 17.51 3.92
CA GLY A 401 -25.02 17.98 4.13
C GLY A 401 -24.18 18.09 2.85
N ARG A 402 -24.35 17.17 1.90
CA ARG A 402 -23.58 17.15 0.64
C ARG A 402 -23.54 18.50 -0.10
N PRO A 403 -24.67 19.16 -0.43
CA PRO A 403 -24.66 20.43 -1.17
C PRO A 403 -24.02 21.60 -0.40
N VAL A 404 -23.72 21.44 0.88
CA VAL A 404 -23.20 22.50 1.77
C VAL A 404 -21.89 22.10 2.46
N ASN A 405 -21.19 21.12 1.90
CA ASN A 405 -19.92 20.60 2.40
C ASN A 405 -19.95 20.15 3.87
N VAL A 406 -21.07 19.58 4.32
CA VAL A 406 -21.17 18.91 5.63
C VAL A 406 -21.03 17.41 5.41
N THR A 407 -20.08 16.78 6.10
CA THR A 407 -19.80 15.35 6.01
C THR A 407 -19.89 14.71 7.39
N VAL A 408 -20.78 13.71 7.52
CA VAL A 408 -20.91 12.86 8.71
C VAL A 408 -20.08 11.58 8.53
N VAL A 409 -19.31 11.22 9.56
CA VAL A 409 -18.65 9.93 9.69
C VAL A 409 -19.09 9.31 11.00
N VAL A 410 -19.65 8.10 10.91
CA VAL A 410 -20.04 7.32 12.09
C VAL A 410 -19.10 6.13 12.18
N ALA A 411 -18.47 5.93 13.33
CA ALA A 411 -17.86 4.67 13.69
C ALA A 411 -18.56 4.05 14.89
N ASP A 412 -18.85 2.76 14.83
CA ASP A 412 -19.46 2.04 15.95
C ASP A 412 -18.99 0.59 16.02
N GLN A 413 -19.39 -0.12 17.06
CA GLN A 413 -19.18 -1.54 17.19
C GLN A 413 -20.04 -2.30 16.17
N LEU A 414 -19.48 -3.37 15.60
CA LEU A 414 -20.18 -4.20 14.62
C LEU A 414 -21.51 -4.75 15.16
N ASP A 415 -21.52 -5.17 16.42
CA ASP A 415 -22.71 -5.72 17.10
C ASP A 415 -23.81 -4.67 17.32
N CYS A 416 -23.49 -3.38 17.24
CA CYS A 416 -24.41 -2.26 17.45
C CYS A 416 -25.10 -1.80 16.15
N MET A 417 -24.87 -2.48 15.02
CA MET A 417 -25.41 -2.09 13.70
C MET A 417 -26.93 -1.89 13.70
N GLU A 418 -27.68 -2.73 14.41
CA GLU A 418 -29.14 -2.66 14.46
C GLU A 418 -29.66 -1.46 15.27
N MET A 419 -28.85 -0.96 16.21
CA MET A 419 -29.16 0.20 17.06
C MET A 419 -28.87 1.54 16.38
N LEU A 420 -28.17 1.53 15.23
CA LEU A 420 -27.98 2.75 14.44
C LEU A 420 -29.30 3.21 13.84
N SER A 421 -29.56 4.51 13.84
CA SER A 421 -30.79 5.06 13.28
C SER A 421 -30.92 4.79 11.77
N GLU A 422 -32.16 4.72 11.26
CA GLU A 422 -32.42 4.52 9.83
C GLU A 422 -31.69 5.54 8.94
N PRO A 423 -31.64 6.85 9.29
CA PRO A 423 -30.89 7.84 8.52
C PRO A 423 -29.42 7.50 8.38
N VAL A 424 -28.76 7.08 9.46
CA VAL A 424 -27.35 6.67 9.44
C VAL A 424 -27.20 5.54 8.44
N ARG A 425 -27.94 4.43 8.61
CA ARG A 425 -27.82 3.26 7.73
C ARG A 425 -28.07 3.57 6.26
N HIS A 426 -29.05 4.42 5.93
CA HIS A 426 -29.41 4.72 4.53
C HIS A 426 -28.48 5.72 3.84
N HIS A 427 -27.97 6.72 4.58
CA HIS A 427 -27.20 7.83 4.01
C HIS A 427 -25.68 7.62 4.08
N THR A 428 -25.17 6.66 4.88
CA THR A 428 -23.77 6.26 4.89
C THR A 428 -23.49 5.10 3.93
N ARG A 429 -23.37 5.44 2.64
CA ARG A 429 -23.14 4.47 1.57
C ARG A 429 -21.67 4.16 1.32
N ALA A 430 -20.75 5.00 1.78
CA ALA A 430 -19.38 4.58 2.00
C ALA A 430 -19.34 3.78 3.30
N ARG A 431 -18.83 2.54 3.25
CA ARG A 431 -18.84 1.61 4.39
C ARG A 431 -17.49 0.94 4.57
N VAL A 432 -17.10 0.76 5.83
CA VAL A 432 -15.86 0.09 6.25
C VAL A 432 -16.21 -0.93 7.34
N VAL A 433 -15.62 -2.12 7.27
CA VAL A 433 -15.68 -3.14 8.31
C VAL A 433 -14.25 -3.45 8.73
N LEU A 434 -13.93 -3.33 10.01
CA LEU A 434 -12.60 -3.62 10.58
C LEU A 434 -12.63 -4.80 11.55
N GLY A 435 -11.53 -5.55 11.60
CA GLY A 435 -11.36 -6.70 12.48
C GLY A 435 -11.88 -8.03 11.88
N PRO A 436 -11.90 -9.10 12.69
CA PRO A 436 -12.23 -10.45 12.26
C PRO A 436 -13.75 -10.67 12.09
N ALA A 437 -14.37 -9.93 11.18
CA ALA A 437 -15.77 -10.12 10.82
C ALA A 437 -15.95 -11.33 9.88
N THR A 438 -17.05 -12.06 10.03
CA THR A 438 -17.41 -13.16 9.12
C THR A 438 -17.79 -12.62 7.73
N GLY A 439 -17.79 -13.47 6.70
CA GLY A 439 -18.24 -13.10 5.36
C GLY A 439 -19.66 -12.53 5.34
N GLU A 440 -20.57 -13.15 6.10
CA GLU A 440 -21.97 -12.71 6.24
C GLU A 440 -22.09 -11.35 6.94
N GLN A 441 -21.32 -11.12 8.01
CA GLN A 441 -21.27 -9.82 8.68
C GLN A 441 -20.69 -8.74 7.77
N CYS A 442 -19.65 -9.08 6.99
CA CYS A 442 -19.10 -8.17 6.00
C CYS A 442 -20.13 -7.86 4.91
N GLU A 443 -20.90 -8.85 4.46
CA GLU A 443 -21.93 -8.66 3.45
C GLU A 443 -23.12 -7.85 3.96
N SER A 444 -23.59 -8.08 5.20
CA SER A 444 -24.69 -7.30 5.78
C SER A 444 -24.34 -5.82 5.90
N VAL A 445 -23.07 -5.51 6.24
CA VAL A 445 -22.58 -4.14 6.32
C VAL A 445 -22.23 -3.60 4.95
N LEU A 446 -21.41 -4.26 4.14
CA LEU A 446 -20.93 -3.69 2.88
C LEU A 446 -21.94 -3.82 1.73
N GLY A 447 -22.97 -4.65 1.88
CA GLY A 447 -23.93 -5.02 0.83
C GLY A 447 -23.33 -5.89 -0.28
N ALA A 448 -22.13 -6.46 -0.05
CA ALA A 448 -21.45 -7.39 -0.93
C ALA A 448 -20.43 -8.19 -0.10
N PRO A 449 -20.22 -9.48 -0.38
CA PRO A 449 -19.28 -10.30 0.37
C PRO A 449 -17.83 -9.85 0.15
N PRO A 450 -16.92 -10.15 1.10
CA PRO A 450 -15.50 -9.97 0.88
C PRO A 450 -15.06 -10.89 -0.28
N HIS A 451 -14.05 -10.46 -1.03
CA HIS A 451 -13.52 -11.23 -2.16
C HIS A 451 -12.32 -12.11 -1.75
N THR A 452 -12.04 -12.20 -0.45
CA THR A 452 -10.91 -12.96 0.08
C THR A 452 -11.32 -13.80 1.27
N THR A 453 -10.55 -14.86 1.51
CA THR A 453 -10.73 -15.70 2.70
C THR A 453 -10.49 -14.89 3.98
N PRO A 454 -11.20 -15.22 5.07
CA PRO A 454 -10.90 -14.67 6.38
C PRO A 454 -9.47 -15.04 6.82
N VAL A 455 -8.87 -14.20 7.66
CA VAL A 455 -7.53 -14.42 8.23
C VAL A 455 -7.67 -14.84 9.68
N ASP A 456 -6.86 -15.81 10.11
CA ASP A 456 -6.86 -16.31 11.50
C ASP A 456 -6.51 -15.21 12.51
N GLU A 457 -5.52 -14.38 12.19
CA GLU A 457 -5.08 -13.25 13.01
C GLU A 457 -5.23 -11.95 12.21
N VAL A 458 -6.11 -11.06 12.68
CA VAL A 458 -6.41 -9.79 12.01
C VAL A 458 -5.78 -8.65 12.80
N PRO A 459 -4.72 -7.99 12.28
CA PRO A 459 -4.09 -6.88 12.98
C PRO A 459 -5.04 -5.67 13.05
N PRO A 460 -4.88 -4.77 14.03
CA PRO A 460 -5.67 -3.54 14.10
C PRO A 460 -5.59 -2.74 12.79
N GLY A 461 -6.73 -2.17 12.38
CA GLY A 461 -6.88 -1.44 11.13
C GLY A 461 -7.05 -2.32 9.88
N ARG A 462 -6.96 -3.65 9.99
CA ARG A 462 -7.26 -4.55 8.88
C ARG A 462 -8.77 -4.77 8.72
N GLY A 463 -9.23 -4.79 7.48
CA GLY A 463 -10.61 -5.12 7.15
C GLY A 463 -10.94 -4.90 5.69
N TYR A 464 -12.15 -4.39 5.43
CA TYR A 464 -12.69 -4.17 4.09
C TYR A 464 -13.40 -2.83 3.98
N ALA A 465 -13.38 -2.25 2.78
CA ALA A 465 -14.09 -1.03 2.46
C ALA A 465 -14.90 -1.19 1.17
N ARG A 466 -16.08 -0.58 1.12
CA ARG A 466 -16.88 -0.44 -0.09
C ARG A 466 -17.41 0.99 -0.18
N LEU A 467 -17.18 1.62 -1.33
CA LEU A 467 -17.65 2.98 -1.58
C LEU A 467 -18.87 2.91 -2.51
N GLY A 468 -20.06 3.11 -1.94
CA GLY A 468 -21.32 3.03 -2.67
C GLY A 468 -21.54 1.62 -3.22
N THR A 469 -21.83 1.53 -4.52
CA THR A 469 -22.00 0.25 -5.22
C THR A 469 -20.70 -0.31 -5.82
N GLY A 470 -19.57 0.36 -5.58
CA GLY A 470 -18.25 -0.06 -6.08
C GLY A 470 -17.78 -1.41 -5.54
N PRO A 471 -16.61 -1.89 -5.99
CA PRO A 471 -16.04 -3.14 -5.51
C PRO A 471 -15.66 -3.05 -4.03
N VAL A 472 -15.73 -4.19 -3.34
CA VAL A 472 -15.12 -4.33 -2.02
C VAL A 472 -13.60 -4.37 -2.19
N HIS A 473 -12.91 -3.59 -1.36
CA HIS A 473 -11.45 -3.51 -1.29
C HIS A 473 -10.98 -4.05 0.07
N ARG A 474 -9.88 -4.83 0.09
CA ARG A 474 -9.15 -5.07 1.33
C ARG A 474 -8.59 -3.73 1.82
N LEU A 475 -8.58 -3.53 3.12
CA LEU A 475 -8.19 -2.27 3.72
C LEU A 475 -7.21 -2.52 4.86
N GLN A 476 -6.11 -1.76 4.86
CA GLN A 476 -5.27 -1.55 6.03
C GLN A 476 -5.27 -0.05 6.35
N VAL A 477 -5.90 0.31 7.48
CA VAL A 477 -5.96 1.68 7.99
C VAL A 477 -4.57 2.08 8.51
N PRO A 478 -4.13 3.34 8.30
CA PRO A 478 -2.89 3.84 8.88
C PRO A 478 -2.98 3.88 10.41
N ALA A 479 -1.94 3.38 11.09
CA ALA A 479 -1.84 3.42 12.54
C ALA A 479 -1.81 4.89 13.01
N THR A 480 -2.88 5.30 13.68
CA THR A 480 -3.07 6.65 14.22
C THR A 480 -3.55 6.50 15.67
N PRO A 481 -2.71 5.98 16.59
CA PRO A 481 -3.11 5.71 17.98
C PRO A 481 -3.34 6.99 18.78
N HIS A 482 -3.86 6.86 20.01
CA HIS A 482 -3.95 7.98 20.94
C HIS A 482 -2.54 8.37 21.41
N PRO A 483 -2.05 9.61 21.16
CA PRO A 483 -0.67 9.98 21.48
C PRO A 483 -0.40 10.10 22.99
N TYR A 484 -1.44 10.26 23.82
CA TYR A 484 -1.30 10.33 25.28
C TYR A 484 -1.53 9.00 25.99
N ASP A 485 -1.77 7.93 25.23
CA ASP A 485 -1.77 6.57 25.79
C ASP A 485 -0.32 6.12 26.04
N ASP A 486 -0.09 5.55 27.22
CA ASP A 486 1.19 5.00 27.66
C ASP A 486 1.61 3.78 26.82
N ALA A 487 0.64 3.03 26.27
CA ALA A 487 0.90 1.88 25.40
C ALA A 487 1.39 2.28 24.00
N THR A 488 1.26 3.56 23.62
CA THR A 488 1.67 4.06 22.30
C THR A 488 3.20 4.14 22.20
N THR A 489 3.75 3.57 21.13
CA THR A 489 5.20 3.66 20.86
C THR A 489 5.60 5.10 20.54
N GLU A 490 6.83 5.49 20.90
CA GLU A 490 7.30 6.87 20.70
C GLU A 490 7.25 7.30 19.22
N ALA A 491 7.60 6.39 18.30
CA ALA A 491 7.54 6.68 16.87
C ALA A 491 6.09 6.96 16.39
N HIS A 492 5.11 6.19 16.87
CA HIS A 492 3.70 6.43 16.52
C HIS A 492 3.16 7.69 17.20
N ARG A 493 3.56 7.94 18.46
CA ARG A 493 3.20 9.16 19.19
C ARG A 493 3.67 10.39 18.43
N GLN A 494 4.95 10.45 18.05
CA GLN A 494 5.50 11.59 17.33
C GLN A 494 4.82 11.77 15.96
N ALA A 495 4.58 10.69 15.22
CA ALA A 495 3.90 10.74 13.93
C ALA A 495 2.49 11.38 14.02
N VAL A 496 1.75 11.14 15.11
CA VAL A 496 0.46 11.79 15.34
C VAL A 496 0.63 13.24 15.78
N LEU A 497 1.56 13.52 16.72
CA LEU A 497 1.79 14.87 17.23
C LEU A 497 2.24 15.85 16.14
N ASP A 498 3.07 15.40 15.19
CA ASP A 498 3.54 16.20 14.05
C ASP A 498 2.42 16.61 13.08
N LEU A 499 1.28 15.92 13.12
CA LEU A 499 0.12 16.19 12.27
C LEU A 499 -0.93 17.05 12.96
N LEU A 500 -0.82 17.28 14.26
CA LEU A 500 -1.81 18.08 14.99
C LEU A 500 -1.73 19.54 14.53
N PRO A 501 -2.88 20.20 14.28
CA PRO A 501 -2.89 21.63 14.06
C PRO A 501 -2.30 22.39 15.25
N PRO A 502 -1.84 23.64 15.08
CA PRO A 502 -1.47 24.48 16.20
C PRO A 502 -2.65 24.62 17.18
N ARG A 503 -2.34 24.89 18.44
CA ARG A 503 -3.38 25.24 19.43
C ARG A 503 -3.92 26.62 19.07
N THR A 504 -5.24 26.75 19.16
CA THR A 504 -5.90 28.04 18.97
C THR A 504 -5.42 28.98 20.04
N ALA A 505 -4.75 30.06 19.63
CA ALA A 505 -4.47 31.15 20.55
C ALA A 505 -5.83 31.70 21.02
N PRO A 506 -6.03 31.93 22.33
CA PRO A 506 -7.23 32.61 22.77
C PRO A 506 -7.32 33.92 21.98
N ALA A 507 -8.49 34.22 21.41
CA ALA A 507 -8.70 35.48 20.72
C ALA A 507 -8.29 36.62 21.66
N ASP A 508 -7.29 37.41 21.25
CA ASP A 508 -6.78 38.55 22.01
C ASP A 508 -7.95 39.42 22.50
N GLY A 509 -8.18 39.50 23.83
CA GLY A 509 -9.14 40.46 24.38
C GLY A 509 -9.73 40.21 25.76
N GLU A 510 -9.69 39.01 26.32
CA GLU A 510 -10.05 38.78 27.73
C GLU A 510 -8.87 38.16 28.48
N THR A 511 -7.85 38.99 28.71
CA THR A 511 -7.18 38.93 30.01
C THR A 511 -8.26 39.18 31.05
N VAL A 512 -8.84 38.11 31.58
CA VAL A 512 -9.36 38.16 32.95
C VAL A 512 -8.21 38.72 33.78
N PRO A 513 -8.38 39.89 34.42
CA PRO A 513 -7.32 40.40 35.27
C PRO A 513 -7.03 39.29 36.28
N ALA A 514 -5.75 38.90 36.39
CA ALA A 514 -5.32 38.10 37.52
C ALA A 514 -5.90 38.76 38.77
N PRO A 515 -6.47 38.00 39.73
CA PRO A 515 -6.95 38.59 40.97
C PRO A 515 -5.78 39.40 41.52
N ALA A 516 -5.98 40.72 41.65
CA ALA A 516 -5.04 41.56 42.35
C ALA A 516 -4.80 40.87 43.69
N GLU A 517 -3.54 40.61 44.02
CA GLU A 517 -3.13 40.15 45.34
C GLU A 517 -3.79 41.08 46.34
N GLY A 518 -4.85 40.59 46.98
CA GLY A 518 -5.60 41.32 47.98
C GLY A 518 -4.66 41.63 49.12
N GLU A 519 -4.55 42.91 49.47
CA GLU A 519 -4.05 43.34 50.77
C GLU A 519 -4.73 42.50 51.86
N PRO A 520 -3.98 42.06 52.89
CA PRO A 520 -4.51 41.18 53.92
C PRO A 520 -5.56 41.93 54.76
N GLU A 521 -6.81 41.49 54.68
CA GLU A 521 -7.84 41.84 55.65
C GLU A 521 -7.46 41.28 57.04
N PRO A 522 -7.70 42.03 58.13
CA PRO A 522 -7.26 41.64 59.46
C PRO A 522 -8.07 40.47 60.01
N VAL A 523 -7.34 39.53 60.61
CA VAL A 523 -7.83 38.35 61.32
C VAL A 523 -8.82 38.75 62.43
N PRO A 524 -10.05 38.17 62.49
CA PRO A 524 -10.90 38.31 63.67
C PRO A 524 -10.47 37.32 64.77
N GLU A 525 -10.40 37.82 66.01
CA GLU A 525 -10.08 37.08 67.23
C GLU A 525 -11.03 35.87 67.47
N PRO A 526 -10.54 34.80 68.12
CA PRO A 526 -11.29 33.57 68.32
C PRO A 526 -12.30 33.71 69.47
N ALA A 527 -13.58 33.51 69.18
CA ALA A 527 -14.63 33.33 70.16
C ALA A 527 -14.64 31.89 70.69
N GLU A 528 -14.85 31.78 72.01
CA GLU A 528 -14.80 30.58 72.84
C GLU A 528 -15.72 29.43 72.38
N ALA A 529 -15.22 28.21 72.58
CA ALA A 529 -15.91 26.96 72.29
C ALA A 529 -16.92 26.58 73.38
N GLU A 530 -18.15 26.25 72.98
CA GLU A 530 -19.08 25.46 73.80
C GLU A 530 -19.08 23.98 73.38
N PRO A 531 -19.20 23.04 74.34
CA PRO A 531 -18.92 21.61 74.12
C PRO A 531 -20.10 20.83 73.51
N VAL A 532 -19.76 19.93 72.60
CA VAL A 532 -20.65 18.97 71.93
C VAL A 532 -21.05 17.82 72.88
N PRO A 533 -22.34 17.44 72.98
CA PRO A 533 -22.74 16.29 73.78
C PRO A 533 -22.54 14.96 73.03
N VAL A 534 -21.96 13.99 73.74
CA VAL A 534 -21.67 12.62 73.32
C VAL A 534 -22.97 11.82 73.17
N LEU A 535 -23.25 11.32 71.96
CA LEU A 535 -24.31 10.34 71.72
C LEU A 535 -23.74 8.92 71.69
N THR A 536 -24.24 8.12 72.63
CA THR A 536 -23.93 6.73 72.92
C THR A 536 -24.41 5.74 71.86
N LYS A 537 -23.57 4.70 71.68
CA LYS A 537 -23.71 3.48 70.89
C LYS A 537 -25.00 2.68 71.24
N PRO A 538 -25.74 2.12 70.26
CA PRO A 538 -26.83 1.19 70.55
C PRO A 538 -26.32 -0.25 70.71
N ALA A 539 -26.87 -0.95 71.71
CA ALA A 539 -26.74 -2.39 71.90
C ALA A 539 -27.97 -3.13 71.32
N PRO A 540 -27.84 -4.41 70.90
CA PRO A 540 -28.92 -5.17 70.25
C PRO A 540 -29.69 -6.04 71.25
N ALA A 541 -30.98 -6.33 70.97
CA ALA A 541 -31.60 -7.65 71.15
C ALA A 541 -33.12 -7.66 70.86
N GLU A 542 -33.52 -8.63 70.03
CA GLU A 542 -34.65 -9.57 70.14
C GLU A 542 -36.02 -9.15 70.70
N ARG A 543 -37.06 -9.30 69.87
CA ARG A 543 -38.06 -10.39 70.00
C ARG A 543 -38.86 -10.58 68.72
#